data_AF-A0AA37TF94-F1
#
_entry.id   AF-A0AA37TF94-F1
#
_cell.length_a   1.000
_cell.length_b   1.000
_cell.length_c   1.000
_cell.angle_alpha   90.00
_cell.angle_beta   90.00
_cell.angle_gamma   90.00
#
_symmetry.space_group_name_H-M   'P 1'
#
loop_
_entity.id
_entity.type
_entity.pdbx_description
1 polymer ?
#
loop_
_entity_poly.entity_id
_entity_poly.type
_entity_poly.pdbx_seq_one_letter_code
_entity_poly.pdbx_strand_id
1 'polypeptide(L)'
;MLTHRCLDPQDPYGEREVRVAFEWVAGGPRLIAAFDELQADILPDLVEAQCDDLRREIVTAVPGPETRPIRTAEARVSRACEH
;
A
#
# COMPACT_ATOMS: atom_id res chain seq x y z
N MET A 1 -7.39 9.56 4.92
CA MET A 1 -6.56 8.42 5.31
C MET A 1 -6.81 7.28 4.33
N LEU A 2 -5.74 6.71 3.76
CA LEU A 2 -5.75 5.53 2.91
C LEU A 2 -5.33 4.31 3.72
N THR A 3 -5.64 3.12 3.21
CA THR A 3 -5.17 1.87 3.81
C THR A 3 -4.62 0.95 2.73
N HIS A 4 -3.55 0.22 3.04
CA HIS A 4 -2.96 -0.80 2.18
C HIS A 4 -2.53 -1.99 3.03
N ARG A 5 -2.54 -3.19 2.44
CA ARG A 5 -1.97 -4.37 3.10
C ARG A 5 -0.53 -4.47 2.69
N CYS A 6 0.36 -4.55 3.67
CA CYS A 6 1.78 -4.71 3.46
C CYS A 6 2.22 -6.04 4.08
N LEU A 7 3.34 -6.59 3.63
CA LEU A 7 3.96 -7.69 4.35
C LEU A 7 4.33 -7.24 5.77
N ASP A 8 4.14 -8.11 6.75
CA ASP A 8 4.50 -7.86 8.14
C ASP A 8 6.04 -7.75 8.24
N PRO A 9 6.59 -6.56 8.56
CA PRO A 9 8.03 -6.36 8.60
C PRO A 9 8.68 -7.00 9.84
N GLN A 10 7.89 -7.52 10.79
CA GLN A 10 8.34 -8.33 11.91
C GLN A 10 8.31 -9.82 11.61
N ASP A 11 7.66 -10.24 10.51
CA ASP A 11 7.64 -11.63 10.07
C ASP A 11 8.85 -11.95 9.17
N PRO A 12 9.84 -12.72 9.65
CA PRO A 12 11.04 -13.04 8.87
C PRO A 12 10.75 -13.95 7.67
N TYR A 13 9.58 -14.58 7.62
CA TYR A 13 9.20 -15.49 6.54
C TYR A 13 8.32 -14.81 5.47
N GLY A 14 7.79 -13.62 5.75
CA GLY A 14 6.94 -12.87 4.82
C GLY A 14 5.62 -13.57 4.49
N GLU A 15 5.08 -14.35 5.43
CA GLU A 15 3.82 -15.08 5.32
C GLU A 15 2.63 -14.27 5.87
N ARG A 16 2.92 -13.26 6.69
CA ARG A 16 1.92 -12.41 7.35
C ARG A 16 1.79 -11.05 6.67
N GLU A 17 0.60 -10.47 6.78
CA GLU A 17 0.30 -9.11 6.32
C GLU A 17 -0.16 -8.23 7.48
N VAL A 18 0.19 -6.95 7.41
CA VAL A 18 -0.31 -5.89 8.28
C VAL A 18 -1.13 -4.90 7.46
N ARG A 19 -2.18 -4.35 8.07
CA ARG A 19 -2.97 -3.27 7.46
C ARG A 19 -2.39 -1.93 7.86
N VAL A 20 -1.75 -1.26 6.91
CA VAL A 20 -1.12 0.04 7.13
C VAL A 20 -2.09 1.15 6.78
N ALA A 21 -2.35 2.04 7.73
CA ALA A 21 -3.04 3.30 7.53
C ALA A 21 -2.02 4.41 7.28
N PHE A 22 -2.24 5.21 6.25
CA PHE A 22 -1.29 6.26 5.86
C PHE A 22 -1.97 7.46 5.18
N GLU A 23 -1.19 8.51 5.01
CA GLU A 23 -1.52 9.69 4.20
C GLU A 23 -0.37 10.05 3.26
N TRP A 24 -0.70 10.66 2.12
CA TRP A 24 0.32 11.22 1.22
C TRP A 24 0.68 12.63 1.68
N VAL A 25 1.97 12.86 1.93
CA VAL A 25 2.52 14.18 2.20
C VAL A 25 3.59 14.51 1.17
N ALA A 26 4.04 15.77 1.14
CA ALA A 26 5.20 16.14 0.35
C ALA A 26 6.40 15.30 0.81
N GLY A 27 6.91 14.42 -0.05
CA GLY A 27 8.01 13.50 0.25
C GLY A 27 7.66 12.01 0.38
N GLY A 28 6.37 11.64 0.31
CA GLY A 28 5.96 10.23 0.27
C GLY A 28 4.83 9.86 1.24
N PRO A 29 4.57 8.56 1.47
CA PRO A 29 3.52 8.14 2.39
C PRO A 29 4.01 8.30 3.84
N ARG A 30 3.24 9.05 4.63
CA ARG A 30 3.40 9.13 6.08
C ARG A 30 2.54 8.05 6.73
N LEU A 31 3.19 7.14 7.44
CA LEU A 31 2.53 6.08 8.20
C LEU A 31 1.79 6.68 9.40
N ILE A 32 0.55 6.25 9.61
CA ILE A 32 -0.31 6.68 10.72
C ILE A 32 -0.49 5.54 11.73
N ALA A 33 -0.71 4.31 11.24
CA ALA A 33 -0.82 3.10 12.06
C ALA A 33 -0.51 1.86 11.20
N ALA A 34 -0.12 0.76 11.84
CA ALA A 34 0.07 -0.54 11.20
C ALA A 34 -0.57 -1.62 12.06
N PHE A 35 -1.67 -2.21 11.60
CA PHE A 35 -2.44 -3.18 12.36
C PHE A 35 -2.11 -4.61 11.97
N ASP A 36 -1.72 -5.43 12.94
CA ASP A 36 -1.54 -6.86 12.74
C ASP A 36 -2.87 -7.62 12.68
N GLU A 37 -2.79 -8.96 12.62
CA GLU A 37 -3.96 -9.85 12.61
C GLU A 37 -4.82 -9.75 13.87
N LEU A 38 -4.22 -9.33 14.99
CA LEU A 38 -4.90 -9.10 16.27
C LEU A 38 -5.46 -7.68 16.36
N GLN A 39 -5.31 -6.87 15.30
CA GLN A 39 -5.66 -5.44 15.26
C GLN A 39 -4.88 -4.58 16.26
N ALA A 40 -3.72 -5.05 16.73
CA ALA A 40 -2.81 -4.24 17.51
C ALA A 40 -2.05 -3.30 16.58
N ASP A 41 -1.94 -2.03 16.96
CA ASP A 41 -1.09 -1.07 16.24
C ASP A 41 0.38 -1.34 16.61
N ILE A 42 1.11 -1.97 15.69
CA ILE A 42 2.52 -2.33 15.86
C ILE A 42 3.46 -1.21 15.41
N LEU A 43 2.95 -0.14 14.77
CA LEU A 43 3.77 0.95 14.25
C LEU A 43 4.73 1.57 15.29
N PRO A 44 4.32 1.77 16.57
CA PRO A 44 5.23 2.28 17.60
C PRO A 44 6.40 1.35 17.93
N ASP A 45 6.27 0.05 17.66
CA ASP A 45 7.27 -0.98 17.94
C ASP A 45 8.21 -1.23 16.75
N LEU A 46 7.92 -0.64 15.59
CA LEU A 46 8.75 -0.80 14.39
C LEU A 46 10.01 0.07 14.45
N VAL A 47 11.13 -0.51 14.07
CA VAL A 47 12.35 0.28 13.80
C VAL A 47 12.24 1.01 12.47
N GLU A 48 13.09 2.02 12.27
CA GLU A 48 13.03 2.87 11.07
C GLU A 48 13.18 2.09 9.76
N ALA A 49 14.05 1.07 9.72
CA ALA A 49 14.21 0.18 8.57
C ALA A 49 12.90 -0.55 8.22
N GLN A 50 12.16 -1.02 9.22
CA GLN A 50 10.87 -1.68 9.02
C GLN A 50 9.80 -0.68 8.54
N CYS A 51 9.82 0.55 9.05
CA CYS A 51 8.97 1.62 8.55
C CYS A 51 9.25 1.94 7.07
N ASP A 52 10.53 1.94 6.68
CA ASP A 52 10.95 2.19 5.30
C ASP A 52 10.50 1.08 4.34
N ASP A 53 10.53 -0.17 4.78
CA ASP A 53 10.00 -1.29 4.01
C ASP A 53 8.50 -1.11 3.72
N LEU A 54 7.70 -0.74 4.74
CA LEU A 54 6.28 -0.44 4.56
C LEU A 54 6.04 0.72 3.59
N ARG A 55 6.82 1.80 3.70
CA ARG A 55 6.71 2.96 2.79
C ARG A 55 7.03 2.56 1.35
N ARG A 56 8.09 1.77 1.15
CA ARG A 56 8.51 1.31 -0.17
C ARG A 56 7.46 0.44 -0.82
N GLU A 57 6.84 -0.46 -0.06
CA GLU A 57 5.73 -1.27 -0.54
C GLU A 57 4.54 -0.39 -0.97
N ILE A 58 4.13 0.56 -0.11
CA ILE A 58 3.05 1.51 -0.43
C ILE A 58 3.35 2.32 -1.69
N VAL A 59 4.58 2.86 -1.84
CA VAL A 59 4.98 3.62 -3.05
C VAL A 59 4.91 2.75 -4.30
N THR A 60 5.24 1.47 -4.19
CA THR A 60 5.22 0.54 -5.31
C THR A 60 3.80 0.16 -5.71
N ALA A 61 2.91 -0.06 -4.73
CA ALA A 61 1.59 -0.61 -4.96
C ALA A 61 0.47 0.45 -5.09
N VAL A 62 0.63 1.60 -4.44
CA VAL A 62 -0.38 2.65 -4.40
C VAL A 62 0.16 3.90 -5.09
N PRO A 63 -0.38 4.30 -6.25
CA PRO A 63 0.03 5.54 -6.89
C PRO A 63 -0.30 6.73 -6.00
N GLY A 64 0.72 7.54 -5.71
CA GLY A 64 0.58 8.81 -5.02
C GLY A 64 -0.24 9.84 -5.80
N PRO A 65 -0.66 10.94 -5.15
CA PRO A 65 -1.48 11.97 -5.74
C PRO A 65 -0.82 12.65 -6.95
N GLU A 66 0.51 12.70 -6.99
CA GLU A 66 1.29 13.26 -8.11
C GLU A 66 1.39 12.30 -9.30
N THR A 67 1.30 10.99 -9.06
CA THR A 67 1.39 9.95 -10.09
C THR A 67 0.03 9.60 -10.70
N ARG A 68 -1.01 10.41 -10.51
CA ARG A 68 -2.33 10.12 -11.11
C ARG A 68 -2.14 10.09 -12.63
N PRO A 69 -2.19 8.92 -13.29
CA PRO A 69 -2.25 8.90 -14.74
C PRO A 69 -3.57 9.59 -15.06
N ILE A 70 -3.57 10.55 -15.98
CA ILE A 70 -4.81 10.98 -16.62
C ILE A 70 -5.44 9.67 -17.15
N ARG A 71 -6.47 9.17 -16.46
CA ARG A 71 -7.29 8.08 -16.99
C ARG A 71 -8.01 8.66 -18.19
N THR A 72 -7.36 8.66 -19.36
CA THR A 72 -8.07 8.56 -20.62
C THR A 72 -8.74 7.20 -20.60
N ALA A 73 -9.98 7.19 -20.15
CA ALA A 73 -10.93 6.15 -20.50
C ALA A 73 -10.95 6.06 -22.02
N GLU A 74 -10.66 4.90 -22.61
CA GLU A 74 -11.14 4.34 -23.89
C GLU A 74 -10.51 2.93 -24.00
N ALA A 75 -11.14 1.83 -24.40
CA ALA A 75 -12.52 1.52 -24.68
C ALA A 75 -12.66 -0.01 -24.53
N ARG A 76 -13.81 -0.48 -24.05
CA ARG A 76 -14.22 -1.87 -24.22
C ARG A 76 -14.38 -2.14 -25.71
N VAL A 77 -13.51 -2.94 -26.31
CA VAL A 77 -13.85 -3.61 -27.59
C VAL A 77 -14.48 -4.95 -27.22
N SER A 78 -15.81 -4.95 -27.24
CA SER A 78 -16.64 -6.14 -27.28
C SER A 78 -16.21 -7.00 -28.46
N ARG A 79 -15.67 -8.18 -28.20
CA ARG A 79 -15.44 -9.20 -29.21
C ARG A 79 -16.76 -9.93 -29.43
N ALA A 80 -17.56 -9.45 -30.38
CA ALA A 80 -18.59 -10.27 -31.00
C ALA A 80 -17.86 -11.22 -31.99
N CYS A 81 -17.81 -12.50 -31.66
CA CYS A 81 -17.43 -13.53 -32.62
C CYS A 81 -18.71 -13.94 -33.37
N GLU A 82 -18.84 -13.50 -34.61
CA GLU A 82 -19.65 -14.19 -35.62
C GLU A 82 -18.72 -15.15 -36.38
N HIS A 83 -19.15 -16.40 -36.56
CA HIS A 83 -19.03 -17.24 -37.77
C HIS A 83 -19.92 -18.47 -37.60
#